data_AF-A0A6L4ZR90-F1
#
_entry.id   AF-A0A6L4ZR90-F1
#
_cell.length_a   1.000
_cell.length_b   1.000
_cell.length_c   1.000
_cell.angle_alpha   90.00
_cell.angle_beta   90.00
_cell.angle_gamma   90.00
#
_symmetry.space_group_name_H-M   'P 1'
#
loop_
_entity.id
_entity.type
_entity.pdbx_description
1 polymer ?
#
loop_
_entity_poly.entity_id
_entity_poly.type
_entity_poly.pdbx_seq_one_letter_code
_entity_poly.pdbx_strand_id
1 'polypeptide(L)'
;SPIKMQQEKSAQIKLVTTNEALVLLKAALDETPLIGLDIETAYWWDKTAERISIIQIGIPSQNSVDVWIIDCFSSLDLSPLQQIFLNNNILKIIHNASFDVNKLRKLANIIVENVFDTMLASRRAGERGCSLATLAMRHLGIELDKKHQRSNWATRPLSQEQLDYAAKDVVIALMLYEKANNLGLSGEYNRQSRFAYNEERPVVTAFEQPVRNLCAPIPANQVASQALIKIVMQFPGRYTPQSLSHCLGRDRGGLAGYIVDKAISKEAFVDSKEALTIIAELITTGYLIDRAYRLSVGQIALTQF
;
A
#
# COMPACT_ATOMS: atom_id res chain seq x y z
N SER A 1 2.35 29.73 12.46
CA SER A 1 3.55 29.23 13.15
C SER A 1 3.62 27.73 13.04
N PRO A 2 4.70 27.13 12.51
CA PRO A 2 4.80 25.68 12.40
C PRO A 2 5.06 25.11 13.80
N ILE A 3 4.08 24.38 14.32
CA ILE A 3 4.20 23.69 15.61
C ILE A 3 5.15 22.49 15.40
N LYS A 4 6.11 22.39 16.32
CA LYS A 4 7.15 21.36 16.45
C LYS A 4 6.59 19.93 16.30
N MET A 5 6.74 19.30 15.13
CA MET A 5 6.66 17.84 14.98
C MET A 5 8.03 17.20 15.28
N GLN A 6 8.56 17.42 16.49
CA GLN A 6 9.88 16.93 16.91
C GLN A 6 9.88 16.19 18.25
N GLN A 7 8.72 15.89 18.83
CA GLN A 7 8.67 14.96 19.95
C GLN A 7 8.53 13.55 19.38
N GLU A 8 9.62 12.79 19.40
CA GLU A 8 9.56 11.33 19.25
C GLU A 8 8.55 10.81 20.28
N LYS A 9 7.43 10.23 19.82
CA LYS A 9 6.52 9.53 20.74
C LYS A 9 7.35 8.44 21.42
N SER A 10 7.51 8.52 22.74
CA SER A 10 8.26 7.51 23.48
C SER A 10 7.53 6.18 23.41
N ALA A 11 8.24 5.08 23.14
CA ALA A 11 7.67 3.74 23.11
C ALA A 11 7.86 3.03 24.46
N GLN A 12 6.81 2.43 25.00
CA GLN A 12 6.91 1.51 26.14
C GLN A 12 6.78 0.08 25.64
N ILE A 13 7.86 -0.68 25.68
CA ILE A 13 7.91 -2.05 25.13
C ILE A 13 7.49 -3.06 26.20
N LYS A 14 6.52 -3.92 25.85
CA LYS A 14 6.00 -5.01 26.68
C LYS A 14 6.11 -6.32 25.91
N LEU A 15 6.94 -7.24 26.38
CA LEU A 15 7.10 -8.56 25.78
C LEU A 15 6.02 -9.51 26.32
N VAL A 16 5.32 -10.21 25.43
CA VAL A 16 4.25 -11.17 25.76
C VAL A 16 4.74 -12.59 25.44
N THR A 17 5.05 -13.35 26.49
CA THR A 17 5.50 -14.76 26.41
C THR A 17 4.59 -15.71 27.18
N THR A 18 3.54 -15.20 27.84
CA THR A 18 2.59 -15.97 28.66
C THR A 18 1.14 -15.67 28.26
N ASN A 19 0.22 -16.63 28.45
CA ASN A 19 -1.20 -16.43 28.16
C ASN A 19 -1.85 -15.37 29.07
N GLU A 20 -1.38 -15.22 30.30
CA GLU A 20 -1.84 -14.19 31.24
C GLU A 20 -1.56 -12.78 30.69
N ALA A 21 -0.34 -12.56 30.20
CA ALA A 21 0.02 -11.31 29.53
C ALA A 21 -0.79 -11.07 28.24
N LEU A 22 -1.18 -12.14 27.53
CA LEU A 22 -2.03 -12.05 26.35
C LEU A 22 -3.46 -11.63 26.69
N VAL A 23 -4.01 -12.09 27.83
CA VAL A 23 -5.31 -11.65 28.35
C VAL A 23 -5.27 -10.15 28.71
N LEU A 24 -4.20 -9.69 29.35
CA LEU A 24 -4.00 -8.26 29.65
C LEU A 24 -3.92 -7.43 28.37
N LEU A 25 -3.20 -7.91 27.36
CA LEU A 25 -3.16 -7.28 26.05
C LEU A 25 -4.55 -7.22 25.43
N LYS A 26 -5.32 -8.32 25.42
CA LYS A 26 -6.67 -8.33 24.85
C LYS A 26 -7.58 -7.28 25.51
N ALA A 27 -7.54 -7.16 26.83
CA ALA A 27 -8.32 -6.15 27.56
C ALA A 27 -7.93 -4.72 27.13
N ALA A 28 -6.64 -4.44 26.95
CA ALA A 28 -6.19 -3.15 26.42
C ALA A 28 -6.65 -2.92 24.96
N LEU A 29 -6.74 -3.99 24.15
CA LEU A 29 -7.17 -3.92 22.76
C LEU A 29 -8.67 -3.70 22.60
N ASP A 30 -9.50 -4.21 23.52
CA ASP A 30 -10.96 -4.02 23.48
C ASP A 30 -11.36 -2.54 23.68
N GLU A 31 -10.53 -1.75 24.35
CA GLU A 31 -10.78 -0.35 24.68
C GLU A 31 -10.20 0.65 23.65
N THR A 32 -9.51 0.18 22.60
CA THR A 32 -8.88 1.06 21.61
C THR A 32 -9.55 0.95 20.23
N PRO A 33 -9.89 2.09 19.59
CA PRO A 33 -10.47 2.08 18.25
C PRO A 33 -9.44 1.83 17.15
N LEU A 34 -8.14 1.87 17.46
CA LEU A 34 -7.07 1.82 16.47
C LEU A 34 -5.79 1.25 17.04
N ILE A 35 -5.13 0.40 16.26
CA ILE A 35 -3.83 -0.19 16.61
C ILE A 35 -2.87 -0.15 15.43
N GLY A 36 -1.58 -0.03 15.72
CA GLY A 36 -0.51 -0.36 14.78
C GLY A 36 -0.25 -1.86 14.81
N LEU A 37 0.04 -2.45 13.65
CA LEU A 37 0.33 -3.89 13.51
C LEU A 37 1.48 -4.10 12.53
N ASP A 38 2.42 -4.95 12.92
CA ASP A 38 3.52 -5.45 12.09
C ASP A 38 3.81 -6.91 12.46
N ILE A 39 4.63 -7.61 11.65
CA ILE A 39 5.14 -8.95 11.98
C ILE A 39 6.60 -9.14 11.58
N GLU A 40 7.24 -10.12 12.19
CA GLU A 40 8.49 -10.70 11.67
C GLU A 40 8.34 -12.20 11.47
N THR A 41 8.96 -12.72 10.40
CA THR A 41 8.95 -14.16 10.10
C THR A 41 10.31 -14.80 10.33
N ALA A 42 10.30 -16.07 10.75
CA ALA A 42 11.49 -16.89 10.89
C ALA A 42 11.58 -17.91 9.75
N TYR A 43 12.79 -18.36 9.43
CA TYR A 43 13.06 -19.42 8.45
C TYR A 43 12.50 -19.14 7.04
N TRP A 44 12.41 -17.87 6.63
CA TRP A 44 11.80 -17.44 5.37
C TRP A 44 12.45 -18.04 4.11
N TRP A 45 13.66 -18.61 4.22
CA TRP A 45 14.34 -19.35 3.14
C TRP A 45 13.77 -20.76 2.89
N ASP A 46 13.10 -21.36 3.88
CA ASP A 46 12.44 -22.65 3.78
C ASP A 46 10.92 -22.47 4.01
N LYS A 47 10.15 -22.54 2.91
CA LYS A 47 8.69 -22.37 2.95
C LYS A 47 7.97 -23.39 3.84
N THR A 48 8.55 -24.56 4.06
CA THR A 48 7.96 -25.60 4.91
C THR A 48 8.23 -25.35 6.39
N ALA A 49 9.31 -24.64 6.71
CA ALA A 49 9.70 -24.27 8.07
C ALA A 49 9.32 -22.83 8.44
N GLU A 50 8.91 -21.99 7.47
CA GLU A 50 8.55 -20.59 7.72
C GLU A 50 7.40 -20.47 8.73
N ARG A 51 7.58 -19.64 9.77
CA ARG A 51 6.56 -19.34 10.78
C ARG A 51 6.56 -17.86 11.12
N ILE A 52 5.45 -17.37 11.69
CA ILE A 52 5.45 -16.07 12.38
C ILE A 52 6.33 -16.20 13.61
N SER A 53 7.30 -15.29 13.76
CA SER A 53 8.18 -15.26 14.93
C SER A 53 7.63 -14.35 16.01
N ILE A 54 7.33 -13.11 15.62
CA ILE A 54 6.71 -12.13 16.51
C ILE A 54 5.61 -11.37 15.78
N ILE A 55 4.64 -10.90 16.57
CA ILE A 55 3.62 -9.95 16.16
C ILE A 55 3.82 -8.71 17.02
N GLN A 56 3.87 -7.53 16.42
CA GLN A 56 3.97 -6.28 17.15
C GLN A 56 2.63 -5.55 17.10
N ILE A 57 2.14 -5.09 18.25
CA ILE A 57 0.93 -4.28 18.35
C ILE A 57 1.22 -2.98 19.09
N GLY A 58 0.99 -1.86 18.42
CA GLY A 58 1.16 -0.53 18.98
C GLY A 58 -0.18 0.08 19.34
N ILE A 59 -0.35 0.47 20.60
CA ILE A 59 -1.55 1.16 21.09
C ILE A 59 -1.18 2.63 21.32
N PRO A 60 -1.72 3.56 20.51
CA PRO A 60 -1.47 4.99 20.71
C PRO A 60 -2.00 5.48 22.06
N SER A 61 -1.21 6.31 22.73
CA SER A 61 -1.60 7.10 23.90
C SER A 61 -1.34 8.58 23.62
N GLN A 62 -1.71 9.48 24.55
CA GLN A 62 -1.66 10.93 24.31
C GLN A 62 -0.27 11.42 23.84
N ASN A 63 0.81 10.94 24.45
CA ASN A 63 2.19 11.35 24.13
C ASN A 63 3.16 10.16 23.92
N SER A 64 2.64 8.94 23.85
CA SER A 64 3.45 7.71 23.79
C SER A 64 2.75 6.65 22.95
N VAL A 65 3.47 5.56 22.67
CA VAL A 65 2.87 4.34 22.12
C VAL A 65 3.26 3.17 23.04
N ASP A 66 2.27 2.44 23.50
CA ASP A 66 2.50 1.17 24.19
C ASP A 66 2.67 0.09 23.13
N VAL A 67 3.87 -0.47 23.03
CA VAL A 67 4.20 -1.51 22.05
C VAL A 67 4.23 -2.85 22.75
N TRP A 68 3.34 -3.73 22.34
CA TRP A 68 3.30 -5.11 22.77
C TRP A 68 3.95 -5.98 21.70
N ILE A 69 4.99 -6.72 22.08
CA ILE A 69 5.67 -7.67 21.20
C ILE A 69 5.28 -9.07 21.65
N ILE A 70 4.52 -9.78 20.83
CA ILE A 70 4.03 -11.12 21.10
C ILE A 70 5.03 -12.12 20.54
N ASP A 71 5.60 -12.97 21.40
CA ASP A 71 6.50 -14.04 20.99
C ASP A 71 5.71 -15.28 20.55
N CYS A 72 5.57 -15.49 19.24
CA CYS A 72 4.84 -16.63 18.69
C CYS A 72 5.57 -17.96 18.83
N PHE A 73 6.83 -17.97 19.30
CA PHE A 73 7.56 -19.20 19.64
C PHE A 73 7.30 -19.63 21.09
N SER A 74 6.74 -18.74 21.91
CA SER A 74 6.18 -19.12 23.19
C SER A 74 4.88 -19.90 22.98
N SER A 75 4.57 -20.85 23.86
CA SER A 75 3.35 -21.67 23.77
C SER A 75 2.09 -20.87 24.15
N LEU A 76 1.70 -19.94 23.27
CA LEU A 76 0.58 -19.03 23.42
C LEU A 76 -0.66 -19.52 22.66
N ASP A 77 -1.83 -19.37 23.26
CA ASP A 77 -3.11 -19.45 22.55
C ASP A 77 -3.41 -18.09 21.92
N LEU A 78 -3.20 -17.95 20.61
CA LEU A 78 -3.42 -16.68 19.89
C LEU A 78 -4.90 -16.38 19.57
N SER A 79 -5.85 -17.22 20.01
CA SER A 79 -7.29 -17.02 19.79
C SER A 79 -7.81 -15.64 20.23
N PRO A 80 -7.34 -15.04 21.34
CA PRO A 80 -7.72 -13.68 21.72
C PRO A 80 -7.39 -12.62 20.66
N LEU A 81 -6.25 -12.76 19.97
CA LEU A 81 -5.83 -11.81 18.93
C LEU A 81 -6.64 -11.97 17.65
N GLN A 82 -7.08 -13.19 17.32
CA GLN A 82 -7.94 -13.42 16.15
C GLN A 82 -9.23 -12.60 16.21
N GLN A 83 -9.85 -12.49 17.39
CA GLN A 83 -11.05 -11.69 17.58
C GLN A 83 -10.79 -10.20 17.34
N ILE A 84 -9.67 -9.67 17.83
CA ILE A 84 -9.26 -8.28 17.63
C ILE A 84 -8.99 -7.99 16.15
N PHE A 85 -8.28 -8.89 15.47
CA PHE A 85 -7.92 -8.70 14.07
C PHE A 85 -9.12 -8.80 13.13
N LEU A 86 -10.13 -9.62 13.47
CA LEU A 86 -11.42 -9.69 12.75
C LEU A 86 -12.37 -8.53 13.08
N ASN A 87 -12.17 -7.82 14.20
CA ASN A 87 -13.08 -6.78 14.64
C ASN A 87 -13.01 -5.54 13.72
N ASN A 88 -14.10 -5.27 12.99
CA ASN A 88 -14.20 -4.12 12.10
C ASN A 88 -14.28 -2.77 12.82
N ASN A 89 -14.55 -2.75 14.13
CA ASN A 89 -14.55 -1.52 14.93
C ASN A 89 -13.15 -1.06 15.33
N ILE A 90 -12.13 -1.91 15.14
CA ILE A 90 -10.73 -1.60 15.44
C ILE A 90 -9.98 -1.43 14.13
N LEU A 91 -9.46 -0.24 13.85
CA LEU A 91 -8.66 0.02 12.64
C LEU A 91 -7.23 -0.50 12.83
N LYS A 92 -6.75 -1.35 11.91
CA LYS A 92 -5.37 -1.85 11.92
C LYS A 92 -4.51 -1.03 10.96
N ILE A 93 -3.53 -0.32 11.50
CA ILE A 93 -2.55 0.45 10.74
C ILE A 93 -1.34 -0.42 10.47
N ILE A 94 -1.06 -0.66 9.19
CA ILE A 94 0.03 -1.51 8.75
C ILE A 94 0.82 -0.76 7.67
N HIS A 95 2.12 -1.02 7.56
CA HIS A 95 2.89 -0.58 6.40
C HIS A 95 3.11 -1.76 5.46
N ASN A 96 2.65 -1.67 4.20
CA ASN A 96 2.72 -2.78 3.26
C ASN A 96 1.92 -4.02 3.71
N ALA A 97 0.67 -3.79 4.11
CA ALA A 97 -0.27 -4.78 4.63
C ALA A 97 -0.39 -6.06 3.80
N SER A 98 -0.11 -6.01 2.49
CA SER A 98 -0.04 -7.22 1.66
C SER A 98 0.91 -8.28 2.18
N PHE A 99 2.02 -7.90 2.81
CA PHE A 99 2.97 -8.86 3.35
C PHE A 99 2.38 -9.50 4.62
N ASP A 100 2.08 -8.69 5.62
CA ASP A 100 1.70 -9.13 6.96
C ASP A 100 0.39 -9.91 6.97
N VAL A 101 -0.66 -9.35 6.35
CA VAL A 101 -1.98 -9.98 6.29
C VAL A 101 -1.92 -11.34 5.57
N ASN A 102 -1.09 -11.47 4.54
CA ASN A 102 -0.93 -12.74 3.84
C ASN A 102 -0.14 -13.77 4.66
N LYS A 103 0.90 -13.34 5.38
CA LYS A 103 1.71 -14.22 6.23
C LYS A 103 0.91 -14.69 7.44
N LEU A 104 0.22 -13.78 8.13
CA LEU A 104 -0.68 -14.09 9.24
C LEU A 104 -1.74 -15.14 8.84
N ARG A 105 -2.37 -14.96 7.68
CA ARG A 105 -3.35 -15.93 7.18
C ARG A 105 -2.73 -17.28 6.85
N LYS A 106 -1.62 -17.30 6.11
CA LYS A 106 -1.02 -18.54 5.61
C LYS A 106 -0.32 -19.35 6.70
N LEU A 107 0.33 -18.69 7.65
CA LEU A 107 1.21 -19.31 8.63
C LEU A 107 0.56 -19.48 10.01
N ALA A 108 -0.44 -18.67 10.33
CA ALA A 108 -1.10 -18.67 11.65
C ALA A 108 -2.63 -18.79 11.57
N ASN A 109 -3.22 -18.92 10.37
CA ASN A 109 -4.67 -18.92 10.16
C ASN A 109 -5.38 -17.68 10.76
N ILE A 110 -4.67 -16.55 10.82
CA ILE A 110 -5.19 -15.29 11.35
C ILE A 110 -5.69 -14.43 10.19
N ILE A 111 -6.93 -13.93 10.29
CA ILE A 111 -7.52 -13.00 9.33
C ILE A 111 -7.52 -11.60 9.96
N VAL A 112 -7.11 -10.60 9.18
CA VAL A 112 -7.08 -9.20 9.58
C VAL A 112 -8.02 -8.40 8.68
N GLU A 113 -9.05 -7.81 9.28
CA GLU A 113 -10.08 -6.97 8.62
C GLU A 113 -9.90 -5.51 8.99
N ASN A 114 -10.59 -4.56 8.34
CA ASN A 114 -10.46 -3.11 8.59
C ASN A 114 -8.99 -2.61 8.72
N VAL A 115 -8.28 -2.58 7.58
CA VAL A 115 -6.85 -2.27 7.50
C VAL A 115 -6.62 -0.97 6.72
N PHE A 116 -5.78 -0.10 7.28
CA PHE A 116 -5.17 1.03 6.57
C PHE A 116 -3.70 0.71 6.29
N ASP A 117 -3.33 0.69 5.02
CA ASP A 117 -1.95 0.50 4.55
C ASP A 117 -1.29 1.86 4.24
N THR A 118 -0.31 2.26 5.06
CA THR A 118 0.41 3.52 4.89
C THR A 118 1.24 3.58 3.61
N MET A 119 1.76 2.42 3.15
CA MET A 119 2.44 2.34 1.86
C MET A 119 1.46 2.59 0.72
N LEU A 120 0.25 2.02 0.80
CA LEU A 120 -0.79 2.19 -0.21
C LEU A 120 -1.28 3.64 -0.27
N ALA A 121 -1.50 4.27 0.89
CA ALA A 121 -1.86 5.69 0.97
C ALA A 121 -0.82 6.56 0.26
N SER A 122 0.46 6.35 0.57
CA SER A 122 1.57 7.08 -0.07
C SER A 122 1.65 6.81 -1.58
N ARG A 123 1.47 5.55 -2.02
CA ARG A 123 1.45 5.20 -3.45
C ARG A 123 0.30 5.87 -4.19
N ARG A 124 -0.90 5.93 -3.60
CA ARG A 124 -2.08 6.59 -4.17
C ARG A 124 -1.90 8.11 -4.24
N ALA A 125 -1.18 8.69 -3.30
CA ALA A 125 -0.77 10.08 -3.34
C ALA A 125 0.32 10.39 -4.40
N GLY A 126 0.79 9.38 -5.15
CA GLY A 126 1.77 9.54 -6.22
C GLY A 126 3.21 9.70 -5.75
N GLU A 127 3.50 9.39 -4.49
CA GLU A 127 4.86 9.52 -3.96
C GLU A 127 5.85 8.54 -4.61
N ARG A 128 7.11 8.99 -4.74
CA ARG A 128 8.21 8.15 -5.23
C ARG A 128 8.89 7.48 -4.04
N GLY A 129 9.04 6.15 -4.06
CA GLY A 129 9.66 5.42 -2.96
C GLY A 129 8.77 5.42 -1.72
N CYS A 130 8.09 4.30 -1.49
CA CYS A 130 7.09 4.15 -0.44
C CYS A 130 7.53 3.10 0.60
N SER A 131 8.83 2.88 0.76
CA SER A 131 9.31 2.04 1.87
C SER A 131 9.16 2.78 3.19
N LEU A 132 9.00 2.05 4.30
CA LEU A 132 8.88 2.63 5.64
C LEU A 132 10.01 3.61 5.93
N ALA A 133 11.25 3.21 5.69
CA ALA A 133 12.44 4.05 5.86
C ALA A 133 12.42 5.32 4.98
N THR A 134 11.97 5.21 3.73
CA THR A 134 11.86 6.37 2.84
C THR A 134 10.80 7.35 3.34
N LEU A 135 9.64 6.84 3.77
CA LEU A 135 8.55 7.68 4.25
C LEU A 135 8.85 8.28 5.62
N ALA A 136 9.48 7.52 6.51
CA ALA A 136 9.96 7.99 7.81
C ALA A 136 10.91 9.17 7.65
N MET A 137 11.93 9.03 6.79
CA MET A 137 12.87 10.12 6.52
C MET A 137 12.17 11.32 5.90
N ARG A 138 11.34 11.10 4.87
CA ARG A 138 10.68 12.19 4.13
C ARG A 138 9.70 12.98 4.99
N HIS A 139 8.84 12.29 5.73
CA HIS A 139 7.70 12.91 6.39
C HIS A 139 7.93 13.20 7.86
N LEU A 140 8.83 12.46 8.51
CA LEU A 140 9.10 12.56 9.94
C LEU A 140 10.55 13.02 10.23
N GLY A 141 11.43 13.03 9.22
CA GLY A 141 12.86 13.33 9.43
C GLY A 141 13.61 12.23 10.20
N ILE A 142 13.04 11.02 10.28
CA ILE A 142 13.58 9.91 11.07
C ILE A 142 14.37 8.97 10.16
N GLU A 143 15.63 8.72 10.52
CA GLU A 143 16.43 7.68 9.88
C GLU A 143 16.13 6.30 10.49
N LEU A 144 15.85 5.34 9.61
CA LEU A 144 15.68 3.95 9.99
C LEU A 144 16.92 3.15 9.61
N ASP A 145 17.50 2.50 10.61
CA ASP A 145 18.55 1.52 10.41
C ASP A 145 17.93 0.23 9.83
N LYS A 146 18.58 -0.35 8.82
CA LYS A 146 18.12 -1.57 8.14
C LYS A 146 18.73 -2.84 8.74
N LYS A 147 19.60 -2.72 9.75
CA LYS A 147 20.37 -3.84 10.32
C LYS A 147 19.51 -5.06 10.70
N HIS A 148 18.34 -4.84 11.30
CA HIS A 148 17.53 -5.94 11.84
C HIS A 148 16.44 -6.46 10.90
N GLN A 149 16.23 -5.84 9.72
CA GLN A 149 15.27 -6.32 8.72
C GLN A 149 15.55 -7.77 8.24
N ARG A 150 16.81 -8.21 8.32
CA ARG A 150 17.23 -9.59 7.98
C ARG A 150 17.82 -10.33 9.17
N SER A 151 17.48 -9.89 10.38
CA SER A 151 17.93 -10.53 11.61
C SER A 151 17.44 -11.98 11.70
N ASN A 152 18.13 -12.82 12.47
CA ASN A 152 17.63 -14.15 12.78
C ASN A 152 16.53 -14.04 13.85
N TRP A 153 15.31 -13.79 13.41
CA TRP A 153 14.13 -13.68 14.27
C TRP A 153 13.72 -14.99 14.94
N ALA A 154 14.33 -16.13 14.63
CA ALA A 154 14.12 -17.38 15.38
C ALA A 154 14.88 -17.41 16.72
N THR A 155 15.87 -16.52 16.91
CA THR A 155 16.74 -16.53 18.09
C THR A 155 15.96 -16.16 19.35
N ARG A 156 16.16 -16.91 20.45
CA ARG A 156 15.63 -16.58 21.78
C ARG A 156 16.74 -16.66 22.83
N PRO A 157 16.76 -15.75 23.83
CA PRO A 157 15.88 -14.59 23.98
C PRO A 157 16.09 -13.55 22.85
N LEU A 158 15.08 -12.74 22.57
CA LEU A 158 15.23 -11.59 21.65
C LEU A 158 16.20 -10.59 22.26
N SER A 159 17.13 -10.07 21.46
CA SER A 159 18.02 -9.00 21.90
C SER A 159 17.27 -7.68 22.08
N GLN A 160 17.81 -6.78 22.91
CA GLN A 160 17.22 -5.45 23.08
C GLN A 160 17.11 -4.70 21.75
N GLU A 161 18.11 -4.80 20.88
CA GLU A 161 18.09 -4.15 19.57
C GLU A 161 16.96 -4.69 18.65
N GLN A 162 16.66 -5.99 18.73
CA GLN A 162 15.52 -6.57 18.00
C GLN A 162 14.19 -6.05 18.53
N LEU A 163 14.04 -5.92 19.86
CA LEU A 163 12.84 -5.37 20.49
C LEU A 163 12.65 -3.90 20.10
N ASP A 164 13.73 -3.11 20.15
CA ASP A 164 13.70 -1.68 19.80
C ASP A 164 13.38 -1.48 18.31
N TYR A 165 13.97 -2.29 17.43
CA TYR A 165 13.68 -2.28 16.00
C TYR A 165 12.20 -2.60 15.73
N ALA A 166 11.71 -3.71 16.29
CA ALA A 166 10.33 -4.17 16.14
C ALA A 166 9.33 -3.12 16.65
N ALA A 167 9.64 -2.46 17.77
CA ALA A 167 8.81 -1.38 18.28
C ALA A 167 8.81 -0.15 17.37
N LYS A 168 9.98 0.22 16.85
CA LYS A 168 10.14 1.41 16.00
C LYS A 168 9.34 1.30 14.71
N ASP A 169 9.28 0.13 14.07
CA ASP A 169 8.55 -0.05 12.81
C ASP A 169 7.04 0.20 13.00
N VAL A 170 6.43 -0.31 14.06
CA VAL A 170 5.02 -0.06 14.39
C VAL A 170 4.75 1.40 14.77
N VAL A 171 5.62 2.00 15.59
CA VAL A 171 5.46 3.42 15.99
C VAL A 171 5.50 4.34 14.77
N ILE A 172 6.42 4.10 13.83
CA ILE A 172 6.53 4.89 12.61
C ILE A 172 5.32 4.68 11.71
N ALA A 173 4.82 3.45 11.56
CA ALA A 173 3.60 3.20 10.79
C ALA A 173 2.41 4.01 11.35
N LEU A 174 2.25 4.07 12.67
CA LEU A 174 1.24 4.91 13.33
C LEU A 174 1.43 6.41 13.06
N MET A 175 2.66 6.91 13.14
CA MET A 175 2.96 8.32 12.85
C MET A 175 2.70 8.68 11.37
N LEU A 176 3.04 7.77 10.45
CA LEU A 176 2.76 7.95 9.02
C LEU A 176 1.26 7.92 8.74
N TYR A 177 0.50 7.07 9.44
CA TYR A 177 -0.97 7.10 9.36
C TYR A 177 -1.53 8.43 9.84
N GLU A 178 -1.09 8.93 11.00
CA GLU A 178 -1.54 10.23 11.52
C GLU A 178 -1.32 11.34 10.48
N LYS A 179 -0.13 11.35 9.85
CA LYS A 179 0.18 12.29 8.77
C LYS A 179 -0.72 12.09 7.54
N ALA A 180 -0.91 10.86 7.10
CA ALA A 180 -1.73 10.52 5.94
C ALA A 180 -3.21 10.89 6.17
N ASN A 181 -3.73 10.64 7.37
CA ASN A 181 -5.09 10.95 7.79
C ASN A 181 -5.32 12.46 7.85
N ASN A 182 -4.37 13.22 8.41
CA ASN A 182 -4.42 14.69 8.41
C ASN A 182 -4.40 15.30 7.00
N LEU A 183 -3.86 14.57 6.02
CA LEU A 183 -3.86 14.94 4.61
C LEU A 183 -5.06 14.38 3.83
N GLY A 184 -5.96 13.63 4.48
CA GLY A 184 -7.12 13.01 3.84
C GLY A 184 -6.77 11.89 2.85
N LEU A 185 -5.61 11.25 2.98
CA LEU A 185 -5.17 10.19 2.07
C LEU A 185 -5.90 8.86 2.35
N SER A 186 -6.31 8.16 1.30
CA SER A 186 -6.96 6.86 1.41
C SER A 186 -5.95 5.71 1.44
N GLY A 187 -5.86 5.03 2.57
CA GLY A 187 -5.00 3.85 2.77
C GLY A 187 -5.76 2.52 2.80
N GLU A 188 -7.07 2.52 2.55
CA GLU A 188 -7.91 1.32 2.67
C GLU A 188 -7.35 0.14 1.88
N TYR A 189 -7.02 -0.92 2.61
CA TYR A 189 -6.53 -2.19 2.08
C TYR A 189 -7.71 -3.14 1.88
N ASN A 190 -8.06 -3.40 0.61
CA ASN A 190 -9.08 -4.39 0.27
C ASN A 190 -8.41 -5.66 -0.29
N ARG A 191 -8.54 -6.76 0.46
CA ARG A 191 -7.99 -8.07 0.08
C ARG A 191 -8.57 -8.60 -1.25
N GLN A 192 -9.87 -8.47 -1.47
CA GLN A 192 -10.54 -9.00 -2.68
C GLN A 192 -10.01 -8.33 -3.95
N SER A 193 -9.69 -7.04 -3.89
CA SER A 193 -9.11 -6.31 -5.02
C SER A 193 -7.72 -6.83 -5.46
N ARG A 194 -7.01 -7.55 -4.57
CA ARG A 194 -5.68 -8.15 -4.86
C ARG A 194 -5.74 -9.65 -5.19
N PHE A 195 -6.66 -10.42 -4.61
CA PHE A 195 -6.86 -11.82 -4.98
C PHE A 195 -7.58 -11.95 -6.33
N ALA A 196 -8.54 -11.09 -6.65
CA ALA A 196 -9.05 -10.98 -8.02
C ALA A 196 -7.92 -10.68 -9.02
N TYR A 197 -6.93 -9.88 -8.61
CA TYR A 197 -5.76 -9.57 -9.45
C TYR A 197 -4.80 -10.75 -9.70
N ASN A 198 -4.81 -11.78 -8.84
CA ASN A 198 -3.88 -12.92 -8.91
C ASN A 198 -4.56 -14.27 -9.23
N GLU A 199 -5.84 -14.46 -8.91
CA GLU A 199 -6.62 -15.66 -9.23
C GLU A 199 -7.36 -15.55 -10.58
N GLU A 200 -7.70 -14.34 -11.05
CA GLU A 200 -8.18 -14.10 -12.42
C GLU A 200 -7.04 -13.83 -13.41
N ARG A 201 -5.90 -14.52 -13.26
CA ARG A 201 -5.11 -14.82 -14.45
C ARG A 201 -5.70 -16.10 -15.03
N PRO A 202 -6.50 -16.04 -16.12
CA PRO A 202 -6.71 -17.24 -16.88
C PRO A 202 -5.33 -17.75 -17.28
N VAL A 203 -5.12 -19.05 -17.15
CA VAL A 203 -4.03 -19.70 -17.89
C VAL A 203 -4.33 -19.38 -19.35
N VAL A 204 -3.55 -18.47 -19.93
CA VAL A 204 -3.68 -18.11 -21.34
C VAL A 204 -3.12 -19.28 -22.13
N THR A 205 -3.96 -20.28 -22.38
CA THR A 205 -3.78 -21.16 -23.53
C THR A 205 -4.31 -20.40 -24.73
N ALA A 206 -3.41 -19.71 -25.44
CA ALA A 206 -3.62 -19.04 -26.73
C ALA A 206 -4.96 -18.29 -26.92
N PHE A 207 -4.94 -16.96 -26.86
CA PHE A 207 -6.11 -16.16 -27.26
C PHE A 207 -6.33 -16.28 -28.79
N GLU A 208 -7.41 -16.91 -29.21
CA GLU A 208 -8.08 -16.51 -30.46
C GLU A 208 -8.78 -15.17 -30.19
N GLN A 209 -8.25 -14.08 -30.75
CA GLN A 209 -8.85 -12.76 -30.58
C GLN A 209 -9.96 -12.53 -31.62
N PRO A 210 -11.16 -12.07 -31.22
CA PRO A 210 -12.11 -11.53 -32.17
C PRO A 210 -11.60 -10.15 -32.64
N VAL A 211 -11.16 -10.08 -33.89
CA VAL A 211 -10.74 -8.84 -34.55
C VAL A 211 -11.94 -7.89 -34.64
N ARG A 212 -11.93 -6.80 -33.87
CA ARG A 212 -12.86 -5.67 -34.08
C ARG A 212 -12.08 -4.54 -34.73
N ASN A 213 -12.42 -4.23 -35.99
CA ASN A 213 -11.83 -3.14 -36.75
C ASN A 213 -12.10 -1.79 -36.05
N LEU A 214 -11.05 -1.18 -35.50
CA LEU A 214 -11.04 0.20 -35.03
C LEU A 214 -11.09 1.14 -36.25
N CYS A 215 -12.30 1.51 -36.68
CA CYS A 215 -12.51 2.36 -37.87
C CYS A 215 -12.83 3.83 -37.54
N ALA A 216 -12.75 4.24 -36.27
CA ALA A 216 -13.05 5.61 -35.86
C ALA A 216 -11.77 6.49 -35.84
N PRO A 217 -11.76 7.67 -36.50
CA PRO A 217 -10.62 8.59 -36.45
C PRO A 217 -10.35 9.07 -35.02
N ILE A 218 -9.07 9.32 -34.71
CA ILE A 218 -8.65 9.82 -33.39
C ILE A 218 -9.30 11.21 -33.14
N PRO A 219 -9.90 11.45 -31.96
CA PRO A 219 -10.45 12.72 -31.51
C PRO A 219 -9.60 13.98 -31.74
N ALA A 220 -10.24 15.15 -31.66
CA ALA A 220 -9.56 16.45 -31.72
C ALA A 220 -8.47 16.57 -30.62
N ASN A 221 -7.34 17.18 -30.98
CA ASN A 221 -6.06 17.18 -30.24
C ASN A 221 -5.39 15.79 -30.21
N GLN A 222 -4.89 15.36 -31.39
CA GLN A 222 -4.21 14.07 -31.60
C GLN A 222 -3.07 13.82 -30.61
N VAL A 223 -2.30 14.86 -30.28
CA VAL A 223 -1.12 14.75 -29.41
C VAL A 223 -1.49 14.42 -27.97
N ALA A 224 -2.51 15.09 -27.41
CA ALA A 224 -3.04 14.79 -26.09
C ALA A 224 -3.70 13.41 -26.03
N SER A 225 -4.47 13.07 -27.07
CA SER A 225 -5.09 11.76 -27.20
C SER A 225 -4.07 10.62 -27.21
N GLN A 226 -2.99 10.77 -27.99
CA GLN A 226 -1.90 9.79 -28.05
C GLN A 226 -1.14 9.66 -26.74
N ALA A 227 -0.90 10.76 -26.03
CA ALA A 227 -0.25 10.74 -24.73
C ALA A 227 -1.07 9.97 -23.69
N LEU A 228 -2.39 10.22 -23.64
CA LEU A 228 -3.31 9.52 -22.75
C LEU A 228 -3.39 8.03 -23.07
N ILE A 229 -3.50 7.66 -24.35
CA ILE A 229 -3.48 6.26 -24.78
C ILE A 229 -2.18 5.58 -24.35
N LYS A 230 -1.02 6.22 -24.56
CA LYS A 230 0.29 5.68 -24.13
C LYS A 230 0.37 5.48 -22.61
N ILE A 231 -0.14 6.42 -21.81
CA ILE A 231 -0.18 6.30 -20.35
C ILE A 231 -1.02 5.11 -19.91
N VAL A 232 -2.22 4.95 -20.50
CA VAL A 232 -3.13 3.87 -20.15
C VAL A 232 -2.61 2.51 -20.64
N MET A 233 -1.97 2.45 -21.81
CA MET A 233 -1.28 1.25 -22.30
C MET A 233 -0.17 0.79 -21.35
N GLN A 234 0.64 1.73 -20.88
CA GLN A 234 1.79 1.43 -20.03
C GLN A 234 1.36 1.10 -18.59
N PHE A 235 0.24 1.69 -18.12
CA PHE A 235 -0.24 1.56 -16.74
C PHE A 235 -1.74 1.29 -16.69
N PRO A 236 -2.18 0.11 -17.14
CA PRO A 236 -3.59 -0.25 -17.15
C PRO A 236 -4.20 -0.20 -15.73
N GLY A 237 -5.37 0.42 -15.60
CA GLY A 237 -6.13 0.52 -14.36
C GLY A 237 -5.53 1.41 -13.26
N ARG A 238 -4.44 2.15 -13.54
CA ARG A 238 -3.71 2.95 -12.53
C ARG A 238 -4.29 4.35 -12.30
N TYR A 239 -5.01 4.90 -13.27
CA TYR A 239 -5.46 6.29 -13.25
C TYR A 239 -6.98 6.38 -13.45
N THR A 240 -7.65 7.24 -12.68
CA THR A 240 -9.04 7.64 -12.94
C THR A 240 -9.09 8.71 -14.04
N PRO A 241 -10.24 8.96 -14.68
CA PRO A 241 -10.40 10.08 -15.61
C PRO A 241 -9.95 11.42 -15.02
N GLN A 242 -10.26 11.66 -13.75
CA GLN A 242 -9.84 12.85 -13.03
C GLN A 242 -8.31 12.87 -12.83
N SER A 243 -7.67 11.77 -12.45
CA SER A 243 -6.21 11.74 -12.33
C SER A 243 -5.49 11.88 -13.69
N LEU A 244 -6.09 11.36 -14.77
CA LEU A 244 -5.58 11.51 -16.13
C LEU A 244 -5.66 12.97 -16.61
N SER A 245 -6.71 13.71 -16.27
CA SER A 245 -6.82 15.12 -16.67
C SER A 245 -5.71 15.99 -16.06
N HIS A 246 -5.31 15.69 -14.82
CA HIS A 246 -4.17 16.36 -14.17
C HIS A 246 -2.84 16.05 -14.85
N CYS A 247 -2.72 14.92 -15.57
CA CYS A 247 -1.49 14.58 -16.31
C CYS A 247 -1.27 15.47 -17.53
N LEU A 248 -2.31 16.13 -18.05
CA LEU A 248 -2.21 17.06 -19.18
C LEU A 248 -2.03 18.53 -18.76
N GLY A 249 -2.26 18.85 -17.49
CA GLY A 249 -2.23 20.20 -16.94
C GLY A 249 -0.82 20.80 -16.74
N ARG A 250 -0.75 22.08 -16.34
CA ARG A 250 0.51 22.84 -16.21
C ARG A 250 1.46 22.29 -15.13
N ASP A 251 0.90 21.74 -14.06
CA ASP A 251 1.66 21.20 -12.94
C ASP A 251 1.89 19.68 -13.06
N ARG A 252 1.82 19.14 -14.30
CA ARG A 252 1.99 17.70 -14.55
C ARG A 252 3.36 17.21 -14.08
N GLY A 253 3.35 16.16 -13.26
CA GLY A 253 4.56 15.58 -12.65
C GLY A 253 4.52 14.05 -12.62
N GLY A 254 5.62 13.43 -12.19
CA GLY A 254 5.70 11.96 -12.10
C GLY A 254 5.89 11.27 -13.46
N LEU A 255 5.69 9.95 -13.49
CA LEU A 255 5.97 9.14 -14.69
C LEU A 255 4.97 9.38 -15.82
N ALA A 256 3.70 9.64 -15.48
CA ALA A 256 2.68 10.03 -16.46
C ALA A 256 2.99 11.41 -17.05
N GLY A 257 3.31 12.41 -16.22
CA GLY A 257 3.75 13.74 -16.70
C GLY A 257 4.99 13.66 -17.60
N TYR A 258 5.97 12.81 -17.27
CA TYR A 258 7.14 12.57 -18.13
C TYR A 258 6.77 11.96 -19.50
N ILE A 259 5.81 11.03 -19.54
CA ILE A 259 5.32 10.46 -20.80
C ILE A 259 4.59 11.53 -21.61
N VAL A 260 3.79 12.39 -20.96
CA VAL A 260 3.16 13.54 -21.60
C VAL A 260 4.19 14.51 -22.15
N ASP A 261 5.21 14.91 -21.39
CA ASP A 261 6.26 15.83 -21.85
C ASP A 261 7.11 15.28 -23.01
N LYS A 262 7.15 13.94 -23.14
CA LYS A 262 7.78 13.27 -24.28
C LYS A 262 6.88 13.16 -25.50
N ALA A 263 5.57 13.13 -25.31
CA ALA A 263 4.58 12.95 -26.37
C ALA A 263 4.04 14.30 -26.88
N ILE A 264 3.92 15.27 -25.98
CA ILE A 264 3.39 16.61 -26.19
C ILE A 264 4.58 17.55 -25.97
N SER A 265 4.96 18.30 -26.99
CA SER A 265 6.01 19.33 -26.86
C SER A 265 5.73 20.19 -25.62
N LYS A 266 6.79 20.61 -24.92
CA LYS A 266 6.73 21.31 -23.61
C LYS A 266 5.80 22.54 -23.55
N GLU A 267 5.30 23.01 -24.69
CA GLU A 267 4.48 24.20 -24.83
C GLU A 267 2.98 23.92 -25.05
N ALA A 268 2.57 22.68 -25.35
CA ALA A 268 1.17 22.32 -25.50
C ALA A 268 0.57 21.88 -24.15
N PHE A 269 -0.09 22.83 -23.50
CA PHE A 269 -0.90 22.64 -22.30
C PHE A 269 -2.37 22.43 -22.70
N VAL A 270 -3.05 21.52 -22.01
CA VAL A 270 -4.49 21.31 -22.12
C VAL A 270 -5.09 21.56 -20.74
N ASP A 271 -6.13 22.41 -20.65
CA ASP A 271 -6.78 22.65 -19.37
C ASP A 271 -7.59 21.44 -18.90
N SER A 272 -7.88 21.38 -17.59
CA SER A 272 -8.53 20.19 -17.00
C SER A 272 -9.91 19.89 -17.58
N LYS A 273 -10.63 20.90 -18.11
CA LYS A 273 -11.96 20.74 -18.70
C LYS A 273 -11.84 20.16 -20.11
N GLU A 274 -10.94 20.70 -20.92
CA GLU A 274 -10.61 20.18 -22.26
C GLU A 274 -10.05 18.74 -22.16
N ALA A 275 -9.18 18.47 -21.19
CA ALA A 275 -8.63 17.14 -20.95
C ALA A 275 -9.71 16.10 -20.61
N LEU A 276 -10.71 16.47 -19.80
CA LEU A 276 -11.85 15.59 -19.50
C LEU A 276 -12.73 15.36 -20.73
N THR A 277 -12.90 16.36 -21.60
CA THR A 277 -13.60 16.19 -22.88
C THR A 277 -12.89 15.19 -23.79
N ILE A 278 -11.56 15.29 -23.93
CA ILE A 278 -10.75 14.35 -24.71
C ILE A 278 -10.86 12.93 -24.14
N ILE A 279 -10.79 12.77 -22.82
CA ILE A 279 -10.93 11.46 -22.16
C ILE A 279 -12.32 10.86 -22.42
N ALA A 280 -13.38 11.67 -22.31
CA ALA A 280 -14.74 11.23 -22.60
C ALA A 280 -14.89 10.77 -24.06
N GLU A 281 -14.30 11.50 -25.01
CA GLU A 281 -14.34 11.16 -26.43
C GLU A 281 -13.57 9.85 -26.72
N LEU A 282 -12.42 9.65 -26.09
CA LEU A 282 -11.65 8.40 -26.16
C LEU A 282 -12.41 7.20 -25.57
N ILE A 283 -13.24 7.43 -24.55
CA ILE A 283 -14.13 6.40 -24.00
C ILE A 283 -15.26 6.08 -24.99
N THR A 284 -15.91 7.11 -25.55
CA THR A 284 -16.99 6.94 -26.53
C THR A 284 -16.52 6.23 -27.81
N THR A 285 -15.30 6.52 -28.25
CA THR A 285 -14.68 5.90 -29.44
C THR A 285 -14.04 4.53 -29.16
N GLY A 286 -14.03 4.08 -27.91
CA GLY A 286 -13.54 2.76 -27.51
C GLY A 286 -12.02 2.64 -27.40
N TYR A 287 -11.27 3.74 -27.56
CA TYR A 287 -9.83 3.77 -27.26
C TYR A 287 -9.55 3.66 -25.76
N LEU A 288 -10.51 4.04 -24.92
CA LEU A 288 -10.55 3.78 -23.49
C LEU A 288 -11.86 3.04 -23.17
N ILE A 289 -11.84 2.10 -22.22
CA ILE A 289 -13.06 1.40 -21.78
C ILE A 289 -13.26 1.73 -20.30
N ASP A 290 -14.42 2.26 -19.96
CA ASP A 290 -14.77 2.55 -18.57
C ASP A 290 -14.94 1.24 -17.77
N ARG A 291 -14.47 1.27 -16.52
CA ARG A 291 -14.19 0.17 -15.57
C ARG A 291 -12.88 -0.60 -15.85
N ALA A 292 -11.85 -0.21 -15.10
CA ALA A 292 -10.56 -0.91 -14.96
C ALA A 292 -9.80 -1.13 -16.28
N TYR A 293 -9.36 -0.03 -16.88
CA TYR A 293 -8.66 0.06 -18.16
C TYR A 293 -7.57 -1.02 -18.39
N ARG A 294 -7.91 -2.13 -19.05
CA ARG A 294 -6.95 -3.03 -19.72
C ARG A 294 -7.10 -2.80 -21.22
N LEU A 295 -6.00 -2.44 -21.90
CA LEU A 295 -5.92 -2.55 -23.35
C LEU A 295 -5.52 -3.99 -23.70
N SER A 296 -6.34 -4.68 -24.49
CA SER A 296 -5.87 -5.88 -25.19
C SER A 296 -4.88 -5.43 -26.25
N VAL A 297 -3.61 -5.74 -26.05
CA VAL A 297 -2.55 -5.55 -27.05
C VAL A 297 -2.91 -6.44 -28.24
N GLY A 298 -3.53 -5.83 -29.24
CA GLY A 298 -3.97 -6.49 -30.46
C GLY A 298 -4.21 -5.42 -31.50
N GLN A 299 -3.17 -5.12 -32.28
CA GLN A 299 -3.19 -4.25 -33.46
C GLN A 299 -3.34 -2.74 -33.21
N ILE A 300 -2.31 -2.13 -32.62
CA ILE A 300 -1.84 -0.86 -33.19
C ILE A 300 -0.45 -1.16 -33.76
N ALA A 301 -0.33 -1.04 -35.08
CA ALA A 301 0.98 -1.13 -35.70
C ALA A 301 1.83 0.03 -35.16
N LEU A 302 2.87 -0.30 -34.40
CA LEU A 302 3.90 0.62 -33.90
C LEU A 302 4.64 1.38 -35.02
N THR A 303 4.28 1.16 -36.28
CA THR A 303 4.85 1.80 -37.47
C THR A 303 4.21 3.14 -37.81
N GLN A 304 3.24 3.64 -37.04
CA GLN A 304 2.64 4.97 -37.21
C GLN A 304 2.76 5.89 -35.98
N PHE A 305 3.66 5.58 -35.03
CA PHE A 305 3.97 6.44 -33.88
C PHE A 305 5.44 6.86 -33.83
#